data_AF-A0A922DKN0-F1
#
_entry.id   AF-A0A922DKN0-F1
#
_cell.length_a   1.000
_cell.length_b   1.000
_cell.length_c   1.000
_cell.angle_alpha   90.00
_cell.angle_beta   90.00
_cell.angle_gamma   90.00
#
_symmetry.space_group_name_H-M   'P 1'
#
loop_
_entity.id
_entity.type
_entity.pdbx_description
1 polymer ?
#
loop_
_entity_poly.entity_id
_entity_poly.type
_entity_poly.pdbx_seq_one_letter_code
_entity_poly.pdbx_strand_id
1 'polypeptide(L)'
;MGGSESESEAAASHCSSLWLAPDPSKRWGELFFLCYTPFWLTLCLGIVVPYKLYESFTELEYLVLGLISAVPSFLIPMLFVGKADSHMSWKDRYWVKVPHTTFLLTHVCFLFYHVTSNITLRRLRHSVADLPEKVRWATEAAWILILAYFIAYLETVAISNFPYYEFVDRASMYKVGSLFYAIYFIVSFPMFLRIDEKPGDSWDLPRVAVDALGAAMLVTIILDLWRIFLGPIVPDSKQCLQPGLPWFPALANET
;
A
#
# COMPACT_ATOMS: atom_id res chain seq x y z
N MET A 1 14.44 58.08 -9.23
CA MET A 1 14.82 57.32 -8.02
C MET A 1 13.55 56.84 -7.36
N GLY A 2 13.37 55.53 -7.22
CA GLY A 2 12.21 54.94 -6.52
C GLY A 2 11.34 54.01 -7.39
N GLY A 3 11.92 53.01 -8.05
CA GLY A 3 11.10 52.08 -8.85
C GLY A 3 11.72 50.72 -9.19
N SER A 4 12.87 50.35 -8.65
CA SER A 4 13.57 49.10 -9.04
C SER A 4 13.92 48.17 -7.89
N GLU A 5 13.57 48.52 -6.64
CA GLU A 5 13.89 47.69 -5.46
C GLU A 5 12.71 46.82 -5.00
N SER A 6 11.46 47.13 -5.39
CA SER A 6 10.27 46.39 -4.89
C SER A 6 9.94 45.10 -5.65
N GLU A 7 10.47 44.88 -6.85
CA GLU A 7 10.24 43.63 -7.60
C GLU A 7 11.28 42.54 -7.28
N SER A 8 12.44 42.92 -6.75
CA SER A 8 13.51 41.97 -6.40
C SER A 8 13.27 41.26 -5.06
N GLU A 9 12.42 41.79 -4.18
CA GLU A 9 12.10 41.16 -2.88
C GLU A 9 10.97 40.11 -2.99
N ALA A 10 10.14 40.15 -4.03
CA ALA A 10 9.06 39.17 -4.22
C ALA A 10 9.56 37.77 -4.66
N ALA A 11 10.81 37.67 -5.12
CA ALA A 11 11.41 36.41 -5.57
C ALA A 11 12.06 35.60 -4.43
N ALA A 12 12.14 36.13 -3.21
CA ALA A 12 13.05 35.62 -2.17
C ALA A 12 12.38 34.82 -1.02
N SER A 13 11.17 34.27 -1.18
CA SER A 13 10.60 33.42 -0.11
C SER A 13 9.81 32.18 -0.55
N HIS A 14 10.20 31.50 -1.62
CA HIS A 14 9.84 30.08 -1.76
C HIS A 14 10.90 29.22 -1.07
N CYS A 15 10.89 29.24 0.27
CA CYS A 15 11.63 28.24 1.04
C CYS A 15 10.99 26.89 0.75
N SER A 16 11.53 26.15 -0.22
CA SER A 16 11.14 24.78 -0.49
C SER A 16 11.46 23.98 0.76
N SER A 17 10.44 23.58 1.52
CA SER A 17 10.70 22.59 2.56
C SER A 17 11.19 21.33 1.87
N LEU A 18 12.37 20.83 2.24
CA LEU A 18 12.88 19.57 1.65
C LEU A 18 12.00 18.36 2.00
N TRP A 19 11.13 18.50 3.01
CA TRP A 19 10.38 17.40 3.61
C TRP A 19 8.90 17.34 3.20
N LEU A 20 8.30 18.47 2.82
CA LEU A 20 6.89 18.54 2.39
C LEU A 20 6.78 19.09 0.96
N ALA A 21 5.66 18.78 0.31
CA ALA A 21 5.43 19.15 -1.08
C ALA A 21 5.55 20.67 -1.33
N PRO A 22 6.11 21.07 -2.49
CA PRO A 22 6.12 22.47 -2.91
C PRO A 22 4.72 23.01 -3.19
N ASP A 23 3.83 22.15 -3.70
CA ASP A 23 2.44 22.50 -3.96
C ASP A 23 1.69 22.71 -2.64
N PRO A 24 1.06 23.88 -2.44
CA PRO A 24 0.47 24.24 -1.15
C PRO A 24 -0.81 23.45 -0.81
N SER A 25 -1.54 22.94 -1.81
CA SER A 25 -2.70 22.05 -1.63
C SER A 25 -2.24 20.67 -1.15
N LYS A 26 -1.23 20.11 -1.82
CA LYS A 26 -0.61 18.84 -1.46
C LYS A 26 0.03 18.88 -0.07
N ARG A 27 0.78 19.94 0.22
CA ARG A 27 1.44 20.14 1.52
C ARG A 27 0.46 20.19 2.68
N TRP A 28 -0.68 20.85 2.49
CA TRP A 28 -1.74 20.88 3.51
C TRP A 28 -2.28 19.47 3.78
N GLY A 29 -2.51 18.68 2.73
CA GLY A 29 -2.91 17.27 2.85
C GLY A 29 -1.86 16.41 3.57
N GLU A 30 -0.59 16.54 3.21
CA GLU A 30 0.52 15.82 3.86
C GLU A 30 0.60 16.13 5.37
N LEU A 31 0.51 17.41 5.74
CA LEU A 31 0.48 17.84 7.15
C LEU A 31 -0.74 17.28 7.89
N PHE A 32 -1.91 17.32 7.26
CA PHE A 32 -3.13 16.77 7.86
C PHE A 32 -2.99 15.27 8.15
N PHE A 33 -2.60 14.46 7.16
CA PHE A 33 -2.48 13.01 7.36
C PHE A 33 -1.36 12.65 8.34
N LEU A 34 -0.26 13.40 8.35
CA LEU A 34 0.82 13.20 9.33
C LEU A 34 0.33 13.48 10.76
N CYS A 35 -0.40 14.58 10.97
CA CYS A 35 -0.98 14.91 12.28
C CYS A 35 -2.14 13.98 12.67
N TYR A 36 -2.87 13.43 11.70
CA TYR A 36 -3.95 12.47 11.93
C TYR A 36 -3.42 11.08 12.29
N THR A 37 -2.19 10.74 11.89
CA THR A 37 -1.60 9.42 12.12
C THR A 37 -1.53 9.02 13.61
N PRO A 38 -1.06 9.89 14.52
CA PRO A 38 -1.11 9.61 15.97
C PRO A 38 -2.51 9.31 16.52
N PHE A 39 -3.57 9.91 15.97
CA PHE A 39 -4.94 9.70 16.45
C PHE A 39 -5.38 8.24 16.27
N TRP A 40 -5.33 7.72 15.04
CA TRP A 40 -5.78 6.35 14.78
C TRP A 40 -4.80 5.31 15.37
N LEU A 41 -3.50 5.61 15.43
CA LEU A 41 -2.52 4.76 16.10
C LEU A 41 -2.81 4.64 17.61
N THR A 42 -3.14 5.75 18.27
CA THR A 42 -3.49 5.73 19.69
C THR A 42 -4.79 4.97 19.91
N LEU A 43 -5.79 5.17 19.06
CA LEU A 43 -7.07 4.46 19.15
C LEU A 43 -6.89 2.94 18.96
N CYS A 44 -6.23 2.51 17.89
CA CYS A 44 -6.06 1.10 17.58
C CYS A 44 -4.98 0.43 18.44
N LEU A 45 -3.75 0.96 18.43
CA LEU A 45 -2.60 0.33 19.10
C LEU A 45 -2.43 0.76 20.56
N GLY A 46 -2.92 1.94 20.95
CA GLY A 46 -2.83 2.44 22.32
C GLY A 46 -4.01 2.04 23.21
N ILE A 47 -5.19 1.79 22.62
CA ILE A 47 -6.43 1.48 23.37
C ILE A 47 -6.96 0.09 23.00
N VAL A 48 -7.38 -0.13 21.75
CA VAL A 48 -8.08 -1.38 21.39
C VAL A 48 -7.22 -2.62 21.60
N VAL A 49 -5.95 -2.57 21.19
CA VAL A 49 -5.03 -3.71 21.28
C VAL A 49 -4.58 -3.99 22.72
N PRO A 50 -4.06 -3.03 23.52
CA PRO A 50 -3.54 -3.32 24.86
C PRO A 50 -4.61 -3.79 25.85
N TYR A 51 -5.84 -3.28 25.72
CA TYR A 51 -6.97 -3.67 26.55
C TYR A 51 -7.74 -4.87 25.99
N LYS A 52 -7.28 -5.46 24.88
CA LYS A 52 -7.92 -6.61 24.21
C LYS A 52 -9.40 -6.42 23.90
N LEU A 53 -9.83 -5.19 23.66
CA LEU A 53 -11.25 -4.87 23.47
C LEU A 53 -11.83 -5.55 22.23
N TYR A 54 -10.97 -5.83 21.24
CA TYR A 54 -11.33 -6.59 20.04
C TYR A 54 -11.89 -8.00 20.37
N GLU A 55 -11.47 -8.66 21.46
CA GLU A 55 -12.01 -9.99 21.82
C GLU A 55 -13.48 -9.93 22.27
N SER A 56 -13.89 -8.79 22.83
CA SER A 56 -15.25 -8.56 23.32
C SER A 56 -16.15 -7.85 22.32
N PHE A 57 -15.58 -7.27 21.25
CA PHE A 57 -16.33 -6.48 20.30
C PHE A 57 -17.26 -7.33 19.44
N THR A 58 -18.50 -6.88 19.37
CA THR A 58 -19.50 -7.30 18.41
C THR A 58 -19.22 -6.69 17.03
N GLU A 59 -19.82 -7.25 15.98
CA GLU A 59 -19.67 -6.79 14.60
C GLU A 59 -19.95 -5.28 14.44
N LEU A 60 -20.92 -4.76 15.20
CA LEU A 60 -21.28 -3.35 15.18
C LEU A 60 -20.21 -2.47 15.84
N GLU A 61 -19.56 -2.94 16.91
CA GLU A 61 -18.48 -2.19 17.58
C GLU A 61 -17.23 -2.12 16.71
N TYR A 62 -16.92 -3.20 15.96
CA TYR A 62 -15.89 -3.17 14.93
C TYR A 62 -16.20 -2.18 13.81
N LEU A 63 -17.46 -2.16 13.35
CA LEU A 63 -17.90 -1.19 12.35
C LEU A 63 -17.76 0.24 12.87
N VAL A 64 -18.21 0.51 14.10
CA VAL A 64 -18.10 1.83 14.73
C VAL A 64 -16.64 2.24 14.91
N LEU A 65 -15.76 1.34 15.35
CA LEU A 65 -14.33 1.60 15.46
C LEU A 65 -13.71 1.98 14.10
N GLY A 66 -14.07 1.23 13.05
CA GLY A 66 -13.69 1.53 11.67
C GLY A 66 -14.20 2.90 11.21
N LEU A 67 -15.46 3.22 11.51
CA LEU A 67 -16.06 4.52 11.17
C LEU A 67 -15.39 5.68 11.92
N ILE A 68 -15.12 5.55 13.22
CA ILE A 68 -14.42 6.59 14.01
C ILE A 68 -12.99 6.81 13.49
N SER A 69 -12.33 5.77 12.99
CA SER A 69 -10.98 5.86 12.43
C SER A 69 -10.96 6.36 10.98
N ALA A 70 -12.02 6.10 10.21
CA ALA A 70 -12.09 6.44 8.80
C ALA A 70 -12.76 7.81 8.60
N VAL A 71 -13.98 8.01 9.11
CA VAL A 71 -14.85 9.16 8.82
C VAL A 71 -14.17 10.51 9.08
N PRO A 72 -13.44 10.75 10.19
CA PRO A 72 -12.78 12.04 10.42
C PRO A 72 -11.69 12.36 9.40
N SER A 73 -11.01 11.33 8.86
CA SER A 73 -10.01 11.52 7.79
C SER A 73 -10.61 12.08 6.50
N PHE A 74 -11.92 11.91 6.29
CA PHE A 74 -12.66 12.48 5.16
C PHE A 74 -13.37 13.79 5.54
N LEU A 75 -14.03 13.84 6.71
CA LEU A 75 -14.84 14.99 7.12
C LEU A 75 -14.00 16.21 7.50
N ILE A 76 -12.86 16.02 8.16
CA ILE A 76 -12.03 17.16 8.60
C ILE A 76 -11.46 17.92 7.39
N PRO A 77 -10.90 17.28 6.35
CA PRO A 77 -10.50 17.97 5.13
C PRO A 77 -11.64 18.61 4.33
N MET A 78 -12.85 18.07 4.49
CA MET A 78 -14.05 18.62 3.87
C MET A 78 -14.52 19.91 4.57
N LEU A 79 -14.44 19.96 5.91
CA LEU A 79 -14.93 21.08 6.72
C LEU A 79 -13.86 22.17 6.95
N PHE A 80 -12.60 21.78 7.13
CA PHE A 80 -11.48 22.68 7.42
C PHE A 80 -10.56 22.79 6.21
N VAL A 81 -10.95 23.66 5.28
CA VAL A 81 -10.21 23.88 4.03
C VAL A 81 -8.92 24.64 4.30
N GLY A 82 -7.79 24.13 3.80
CA GLY A 82 -6.51 24.86 3.83
C GLY A 82 -6.60 26.20 3.11
N LYS A 83 -5.90 27.23 3.60
CA LYS A 83 -5.91 28.59 3.00
C LYS A 83 -5.54 28.62 1.52
N ALA A 84 -4.80 27.63 1.03
CA ALA A 84 -4.42 27.49 -0.37
C ALA A 84 -5.58 26.96 -1.26
N ASP A 85 -6.51 26.21 -0.66
CA ASP A 85 -7.64 25.57 -1.35
C ASP A 85 -8.95 26.38 -1.23
N SER A 86 -8.92 27.51 -0.52
CA SER A 86 -10.10 28.34 -0.23
C SER A 86 -10.77 28.90 -1.50
N HIS A 87 -9.95 29.20 -2.52
CA HIS A 87 -10.39 29.71 -3.81
C HIS A 87 -10.56 28.62 -4.88
N MET A 88 -10.23 27.36 -4.56
CA MET A 88 -10.33 26.24 -5.49
C MET A 88 -11.68 25.52 -5.37
N SER A 89 -12.24 25.14 -6.52
CA SER A 89 -13.38 24.23 -6.59
C SER A 89 -13.06 22.90 -5.92
N TRP A 90 -14.05 22.27 -5.30
CA TRP A 90 -13.86 21.04 -4.52
C TRP A 90 -13.17 19.93 -5.31
N LYS A 91 -13.50 19.79 -6.60
CA LYS A 91 -12.95 18.73 -7.47
C LYS A 91 -11.46 18.91 -7.77
N ASP A 92 -10.95 20.13 -7.63
CA ASP A 92 -9.57 20.46 -7.98
C ASP A 92 -8.61 20.36 -6.79
N ARG A 93 -9.15 20.18 -5.58
CA ARG A 93 -8.38 20.06 -4.34
C ARG A 93 -7.61 18.76 -4.30
N TYR A 94 -6.38 18.80 -3.82
CA TYR A 94 -5.51 17.63 -3.77
C TYR A 94 -6.13 16.44 -3.02
N TRP A 95 -6.75 16.69 -1.86
CA TRP A 95 -7.34 15.61 -1.06
C TRP A 95 -8.52 14.93 -1.79
N VAL A 96 -9.26 15.65 -2.64
CA VAL A 96 -10.37 15.09 -3.44
C VAL A 96 -9.86 14.25 -4.61
N LYS A 97 -8.67 14.57 -5.12
CA LYS A 97 -7.99 13.78 -6.17
C LYS A 97 -7.48 12.43 -5.65
N VAL A 98 -7.40 12.25 -4.32
CA VAL A 98 -7.16 10.92 -3.74
C VAL A 98 -8.40 10.05 -4.05
N PRO A 99 -8.25 8.90 -4.72
CA PRO A 99 -9.37 8.05 -5.03
C PRO A 99 -9.96 7.41 -3.76
N HIS A 100 -10.86 8.11 -3.08
CA HIS A 100 -11.49 7.63 -1.85
C HIS A 100 -12.22 6.28 -2.03
N THR A 101 -12.80 6.05 -3.22
CA THR A 101 -13.39 4.76 -3.59
C THR A 101 -12.36 3.63 -3.55
N THR A 102 -11.09 3.88 -3.91
CA THR A 102 -10.09 2.81 -3.85
C THR A 102 -9.77 2.41 -2.42
N PHE A 103 -9.86 3.30 -1.42
CA PHE A 103 -9.63 2.92 -0.01
C PHE A 103 -10.66 1.90 0.51
N LEU A 104 -11.94 2.12 0.20
CA LEU A 104 -13.01 1.17 0.56
C LEU A 104 -12.94 -0.09 -0.32
N LEU A 105 -12.66 0.08 -1.61
CA LEU A 105 -12.55 -1.03 -2.55
C LEU A 105 -11.38 -1.96 -2.21
N THR A 106 -10.26 -1.43 -1.74
CA THR A 106 -9.09 -2.17 -1.25
C THR A 106 -9.52 -3.28 -0.29
N HIS A 107 -10.31 -2.96 0.74
CA HIS A 107 -10.75 -3.96 1.72
C HIS A 107 -11.54 -5.09 1.07
N VAL A 108 -12.50 -4.76 0.21
CA VAL A 108 -13.34 -5.75 -0.48
C VAL A 108 -12.52 -6.60 -1.44
N CYS A 109 -11.60 -5.98 -2.19
CA CYS A 109 -10.69 -6.64 -3.11
C CYS A 109 -9.77 -7.63 -2.39
N PHE A 110 -9.06 -7.18 -1.35
CA PHE A 110 -8.16 -8.05 -0.59
C PHE A 110 -8.91 -9.24 0.05
N LEU A 111 -10.09 -9.01 0.62
CA LEU A 111 -10.94 -10.10 1.14
C LEU A 111 -11.32 -11.08 0.02
N PHE A 112 -11.79 -10.57 -1.12
CA PHE A 112 -12.18 -11.40 -2.25
C PHE A 112 -11.04 -12.29 -2.76
N TYR A 113 -9.83 -11.74 -2.90
CA TYR A 113 -8.67 -12.51 -3.37
C TYR A 113 -8.28 -13.62 -2.40
N HIS A 114 -8.26 -13.32 -1.09
CA HIS A 114 -7.88 -14.29 -0.07
C HIS A 114 -8.95 -15.37 0.15
N VAL A 115 -10.23 -15.01 0.12
CA VAL A 115 -11.33 -16.00 0.19
C VAL A 115 -11.32 -16.90 -1.05
N THR A 116 -11.11 -16.34 -2.25
CA THR A 116 -10.99 -17.10 -3.50
C THR A 116 -9.80 -18.05 -3.45
N SER A 117 -8.65 -17.57 -2.97
CA SER A 117 -7.46 -18.38 -2.72
C SER A 117 -7.76 -19.55 -1.78
N ASN A 118 -8.39 -19.28 -0.61
CA ASN A 118 -8.71 -20.33 0.35
C ASN A 118 -9.64 -21.39 -0.23
N ILE A 119 -10.72 -20.99 -0.91
CA ILE A 119 -11.66 -21.93 -1.54
C ILE A 119 -10.95 -22.81 -2.58
N THR A 120 -10.16 -22.19 -3.47
CA THR A 120 -9.48 -22.91 -4.55
C THR A 120 -8.37 -23.83 -4.02
N LEU A 121 -7.60 -23.40 -3.02
CA LEU A 121 -6.56 -24.21 -2.38
C LEU A 121 -7.15 -25.40 -1.62
N ARG A 122 -8.25 -25.23 -0.88
CA ARG A 122 -8.95 -26.35 -0.24
C ARG A 122 -9.45 -27.37 -1.27
N ARG A 123 -10.03 -26.87 -2.37
CA ARG A 123 -10.51 -27.74 -3.47
C ARG A 123 -9.36 -28.48 -4.14
N LEU A 124 -8.25 -27.79 -4.38
CA LEU A 124 -7.04 -28.37 -4.95
C LEU A 124 -6.50 -29.47 -4.05
N ARG A 125 -6.31 -29.19 -2.74
CA ARG A 125 -5.86 -30.15 -1.72
C ARG A 125 -6.71 -31.41 -1.71
N HIS A 126 -8.03 -31.26 -1.75
CA HIS A 126 -8.93 -32.40 -1.85
C HIS A 126 -8.76 -33.18 -3.16
N SER A 127 -8.53 -32.49 -4.28
CA SER A 127 -8.41 -33.11 -5.61
C SER A 127 -7.08 -33.85 -5.80
N VAL A 128 -6.03 -33.45 -5.09
CA VAL A 128 -4.69 -34.07 -5.15
C VAL A 128 -4.38 -34.93 -3.92
N ALA A 129 -5.38 -35.22 -3.07
CA ALA A 129 -5.17 -35.90 -1.79
C ALA A 129 -4.49 -37.27 -1.92
N ASP A 130 -4.85 -38.03 -2.97
CA ASP A 130 -4.35 -39.37 -3.24
C ASP A 130 -2.99 -39.40 -3.96
N LEU A 131 -2.47 -38.23 -4.36
CA LEU A 131 -1.20 -38.13 -5.08
C LEU A 131 0.01 -38.14 -4.13
N PRO A 132 1.21 -38.52 -4.63
CA PRO A 132 2.43 -38.47 -3.83
C PRO A 132 2.71 -37.06 -3.28
N GLU A 133 3.26 -36.98 -2.08
CA GLU A 133 3.46 -35.72 -1.36
C GLU A 133 4.18 -34.64 -2.19
N LYS A 134 5.24 -35.01 -2.92
CA LYS A 134 5.99 -34.08 -3.80
C LYS A 134 5.11 -33.46 -4.87
N VAL A 135 4.19 -34.26 -5.44
CA VAL A 135 3.26 -33.80 -6.48
C VAL A 135 2.27 -32.82 -5.88
N ARG A 136 1.74 -33.11 -4.68
CA ARG A 136 0.82 -32.18 -3.98
C ARG A 136 1.47 -30.82 -3.73
N TRP A 137 2.68 -30.82 -3.15
CA TRP A 137 3.43 -29.59 -2.89
C TRP A 137 3.73 -28.81 -4.17
N ALA A 138 4.14 -29.49 -5.24
CA ALA A 138 4.37 -28.87 -6.54
C ALA A 138 3.09 -28.26 -7.12
N THR A 139 1.96 -28.98 -7.06
CA THR A 139 0.66 -28.47 -7.53
C THR A 139 0.15 -27.30 -6.70
N GLU A 140 0.29 -27.33 -5.37
CA GLU A 140 -0.08 -26.21 -4.49
C GLU A 140 0.78 -24.98 -4.78
N ALA A 141 2.09 -25.13 -4.86
CA ALA A 141 3.01 -24.03 -5.17
C ALA A 141 2.72 -23.44 -6.56
N ALA A 142 2.52 -24.28 -7.57
CA ALA A 142 2.18 -23.83 -8.91
C ALA A 142 0.85 -23.07 -8.93
N TRP A 143 -0.16 -23.54 -8.20
CA TRP A 143 -1.45 -22.87 -8.10
C TRP A 143 -1.34 -21.50 -7.42
N ILE A 144 -0.60 -21.41 -6.31
CA ILE A 144 -0.34 -20.14 -5.61
C ILE A 144 0.34 -19.15 -6.55
N LEU A 145 1.39 -19.58 -7.28
CA LEU A 145 2.10 -18.72 -8.22
C LEU A 145 1.20 -18.21 -9.35
N ILE A 146 0.40 -19.10 -9.95
CA ILE A 146 -0.52 -18.75 -11.04
C ILE A 146 -1.59 -17.77 -10.55
N LEU A 147 -2.23 -18.08 -9.41
CA LEU A 147 -3.29 -17.23 -8.86
C LEU A 147 -2.75 -15.87 -8.40
N ALA A 148 -1.60 -15.85 -7.73
CA ALA A 148 -0.94 -14.62 -7.27
C ALA A 148 -0.61 -13.70 -8.45
N TYR A 149 0.01 -14.24 -9.51
CA TYR A 149 0.30 -13.48 -10.72
C TYR A 149 -0.96 -12.98 -11.40
N PHE A 150 -1.99 -13.84 -11.51
CA PHE A 150 -3.26 -13.47 -12.13
C PHE A 150 -3.94 -12.30 -11.43
N ILE A 151 -4.04 -12.34 -10.09
CA ILE A 151 -4.61 -11.23 -9.30
C ILE A 151 -3.77 -9.96 -9.44
N ALA A 152 -2.44 -10.06 -9.27
CA ALA A 152 -1.54 -8.93 -9.40
C ALA A 152 -1.62 -8.27 -10.80
N TYR A 153 -1.75 -9.08 -11.85
CA TYR A 153 -1.94 -8.62 -13.22
C TYR A 153 -3.27 -7.87 -13.38
N LEU A 154 -4.38 -8.43 -12.88
CA LEU A 154 -5.69 -7.78 -12.97
C LEU A 154 -5.71 -6.43 -12.23
N GLU A 155 -5.10 -6.34 -11.05
CA GLU A 155 -4.97 -5.06 -10.34
C GLU A 155 -4.13 -4.05 -11.13
N THR A 156 -3.01 -4.51 -11.71
CA THR A 156 -2.16 -3.65 -12.55
C THR A 156 -2.95 -3.11 -13.75
N VAL A 157 -3.78 -3.93 -14.39
CA VAL A 157 -4.65 -3.52 -15.49
C VAL A 157 -5.74 -2.56 -15.02
N ALA A 158 -6.37 -2.82 -13.87
CA ALA A 158 -7.41 -1.96 -13.30
C ALA A 158 -6.87 -0.55 -13.01
N ILE A 159 -5.66 -0.45 -12.46
CA ILE A 159 -5.00 0.82 -12.15
C ILE A 159 -4.48 1.53 -13.42
N SER A 160 -4.12 0.78 -14.47
CA SER A 160 -3.52 1.34 -15.69
C SER A 160 -4.39 2.35 -16.46
N ASN A 161 -5.69 2.37 -16.18
CA ASN A 161 -6.65 3.31 -16.78
C ASN A 161 -6.93 4.52 -15.87
N PHE A 162 -6.30 4.61 -14.70
CA PHE A 162 -6.51 5.72 -13.77
C PHE A 162 -5.75 6.96 -14.24
N PRO A 163 -6.42 8.12 -14.42
CA PRO A 163 -5.85 9.30 -15.08
C PRO A 163 -4.71 9.98 -14.31
N TYR A 164 -4.54 9.65 -13.01
CA TYR A 164 -3.49 10.21 -12.16
C TYR A 164 -2.35 9.22 -11.88
N TYR A 165 -2.31 8.08 -12.59
CA TYR A 165 -1.32 7.04 -12.40
C TYR A 165 -0.75 6.59 -13.74
N GLU A 166 0.55 6.85 -13.97
CA GLU A 166 1.21 6.55 -15.23
C GLU A 166 2.36 5.55 -15.06
N PHE A 167 2.45 4.62 -16.00
CA PHE A 167 3.57 3.68 -16.11
C PHE A 167 4.56 4.18 -17.16
N VAL A 168 5.85 4.19 -16.81
CA VAL A 168 6.95 4.49 -17.74
C VAL A 168 7.02 3.47 -18.88
N ASP A 169 6.90 2.18 -18.55
CA ASP A 169 6.80 1.08 -19.51
C ASP A 169 5.70 0.11 -19.09
N ARG A 170 4.56 0.18 -19.77
CA ARG A 170 3.40 -0.67 -19.52
C ARG A 170 3.69 -2.14 -19.78
N ALA A 171 4.46 -2.47 -20.83
CA ALA A 171 4.72 -3.86 -21.18
C ALA A 171 5.59 -4.55 -20.12
N SER A 172 6.60 -3.84 -19.62
CA SER A 172 7.46 -4.32 -18.54
C SER A 172 6.72 -4.38 -17.20
N MET A 173 5.85 -3.40 -16.92
CA MET A 173 4.99 -3.45 -15.73
C MET A 173 4.04 -4.64 -15.75
N TYR A 174 3.34 -4.90 -16.85
CA TYR A 174 2.37 -6.01 -16.94
C TYR A 174 3.01 -7.40 -16.83
N LYS A 175 4.29 -7.55 -17.21
CA LYS A 175 4.98 -8.84 -17.15
C LYS A 175 5.80 -8.99 -15.88
N VAL A 176 6.73 -8.07 -15.67
CA VAL A 176 7.74 -8.15 -14.61
C VAL A 176 7.23 -7.45 -13.35
N GLY A 177 6.61 -6.28 -13.51
CA GLY A 177 6.02 -5.54 -12.39
C GLY A 177 4.89 -6.30 -11.70
N SER A 178 4.00 -6.95 -12.44
CA SER A 178 2.94 -7.79 -11.87
C SER A 178 3.51 -9.03 -11.17
N LEU A 179 4.62 -9.60 -11.65
CA LEU A 179 5.29 -10.71 -10.94
C LEU A 179 5.95 -10.23 -9.64
N PHE A 180 6.60 -9.06 -9.67
CA PHE A 180 7.15 -8.44 -8.48
C PHE A 180 6.05 -8.13 -7.45
N TYR A 181 4.91 -7.61 -7.90
CA TYR A 181 3.75 -7.38 -7.05
C TYR A 181 3.11 -8.69 -6.54
N ALA A 182 3.13 -9.76 -7.34
CA ALA A 182 2.61 -11.06 -6.94
C ALA A 182 3.33 -11.65 -5.70
N ILE A 183 4.56 -11.23 -5.39
CA ILE A 183 5.31 -11.65 -4.19
C ILE A 183 4.49 -11.46 -2.91
N TYR A 184 3.73 -10.37 -2.81
CA TYR A 184 2.84 -10.13 -1.68
C TYR A 184 1.82 -11.26 -1.53
N PHE A 185 1.18 -11.67 -2.62
CA PHE A 185 0.18 -12.74 -2.64
C PHE A 185 0.79 -14.14 -2.49
N ILE A 186 1.99 -14.37 -3.02
CA ILE A 186 2.71 -15.65 -2.87
C ILE A 186 2.91 -15.98 -1.39
N VAL A 187 3.20 -14.97 -0.57
CA VAL A 187 3.34 -15.14 0.89
C VAL A 187 1.98 -15.06 1.59
N SER A 188 1.11 -14.12 1.22
CA SER A 188 -0.12 -13.85 1.97
C SER A 188 -1.16 -14.97 1.82
N PHE A 189 -1.30 -15.59 0.65
CA PHE A 189 -2.26 -16.67 0.42
C PHE A 189 -2.08 -17.87 1.36
N PRO A 190 -0.90 -18.52 1.42
CA PRO A 190 -0.71 -19.64 2.34
C PRO A 190 -0.80 -19.21 3.81
N MET A 191 -0.37 -17.99 4.12
CA MET A 191 -0.46 -17.45 5.48
C MET A 191 -1.92 -17.26 5.91
N PHE A 192 -2.75 -16.66 5.06
CA PHE A 192 -4.16 -16.43 5.34
C PHE A 192 -4.98 -17.73 5.40
N LEU A 193 -4.65 -18.71 4.55
CA LEU A 193 -5.26 -20.04 4.62
C LEU A 193 -4.96 -20.78 5.92
N ARG A 194 -3.86 -20.44 6.62
CA ARG A 194 -3.47 -21.12 7.86
C ARG A 194 -4.31 -20.66 9.05
N ILE A 195 -4.83 -19.44 9.02
CA ILE A 195 -5.60 -18.84 10.12
C ILE A 195 -6.94 -19.58 10.25
N ASP A 196 -7.25 -20.04 11.46
CA ASP A 196 -8.50 -20.73 11.83
C ASP A 196 -8.91 -21.96 10.98
N GLU A 197 -7.98 -22.54 10.22
CA GLU A 197 -8.28 -23.70 9.37
C GLU A 197 -8.43 -25.01 10.18
N LYS A 198 -7.85 -25.08 11.38
CA LYS A 198 -7.97 -26.23 12.29
C LYS A 198 -9.04 -25.96 13.35
N PRO A 199 -10.14 -26.73 13.38
CA PRO A 199 -11.16 -26.60 14.42
C PRO A 199 -10.53 -26.80 15.82
N GLY A 200 -10.72 -25.82 16.71
CA GLY A 200 -10.22 -25.87 18.09
C GLY A 200 -8.80 -25.33 18.32
N ASP A 201 -8.09 -24.87 17.27
CA ASP A 201 -6.83 -24.12 17.42
C ASP A 201 -7.13 -22.61 17.43
N SER A 202 -7.32 -22.04 18.62
CA SER A 202 -7.56 -20.60 18.76
C SER A 202 -6.26 -19.81 18.64
N TRP A 203 -6.27 -18.75 17.84
CA TRP A 203 -5.13 -17.86 17.65
C TRP A 203 -5.09 -16.77 18.74
N ASP A 204 -4.03 -16.74 19.54
CA ASP A 204 -3.79 -15.70 20.52
C ASP A 204 -3.03 -14.51 19.91
N LEU A 205 -3.19 -13.32 20.50
CA LEU A 205 -2.63 -12.08 19.98
C LEU A 205 -1.10 -12.12 19.78
N PRO A 206 -0.28 -12.68 20.70
CA PRO A 206 1.16 -12.79 20.48
C PRO A 206 1.51 -13.60 19.24
N ARG A 207 0.83 -14.73 19.00
CA ARG A 207 1.03 -15.55 17.80
C ARG A 207 0.63 -14.79 16.54
N VAL A 208 -0.52 -14.11 16.55
CA VAL A 208 -0.96 -13.28 15.42
C VAL A 208 0.07 -12.20 15.11
N ALA A 209 0.56 -11.49 16.13
CA ALA A 209 1.56 -10.43 15.96
C ALA A 209 2.88 -10.96 15.39
N VAL A 210 3.40 -12.07 15.93
CA VAL A 210 4.65 -12.68 15.45
C VAL A 210 4.50 -13.22 14.02
N ASP A 211 3.42 -13.94 13.72
CA ASP A 211 3.18 -14.48 12.38
C ASP A 211 2.98 -13.35 11.35
N ALA A 212 2.28 -12.27 11.71
CA ALA A 212 2.09 -11.10 10.84
C ALA A 212 3.42 -10.37 10.58
N LEU A 213 4.23 -10.14 11.62
CA LEU A 213 5.57 -9.55 11.48
C LEU A 213 6.50 -10.45 10.64
N GLY A 214 6.43 -11.76 10.87
CA GLY A 214 7.20 -12.74 10.10
C GLY A 214 6.82 -12.77 8.63
N ALA A 215 5.51 -12.75 8.31
CA ALA A 215 5.02 -12.68 6.94
C ALA A 215 5.43 -11.37 6.25
N ALA A 216 5.30 -10.23 6.95
CA ALA A 216 5.75 -8.94 6.45
C ALA A 216 7.26 -8.94 6.17
N MET A 217 8.07 -9.47 7.10
CA MET A 217 9.52 -9.55 6.93
C MET A 217 9.92 -10.52 5.81
N LEU A 218 9.20 -11.63 5.63
CA LEU A 218 9.45 -12.55 4.52
C LEU A 218 9.19 -11.87 3.17
N VAL A 219 8.09 -11.13 3.04
CA VAL A 219 7.82 -10.32 1.83
C VAL A 219 8.95 -9.33 1.59
N THR A 220 9.36 -8.56 2.60
CA THR A 220 10.44 -7.57 2.41
C THR A 220 11.77 -8.22 2.02
N ILE A 221 12.13 -9.36 2.60
CA ILE A 221 13.33 -10.12 2.21
C ILE A 221 13.24 -10.56 0.74
N ILE A 222 12.12 -11.13 0.30
CA ILE A 222 11.99 -11.60 -1.09
C ILE A 222 12.07 -10.42 -2.07
N LEU A 223 11.45 -9.29 -1.74
CA LEU A 223 11.55 -8.06 -2.53
C LEU A 223 12.99 -7.53 -2.57
N ASP A 224 13.72 -7.61 -1.44
CA ASP A 224 15.12 -7.19 -1.35
C ASP A 224 16.04 -8.09 -2.19
N LEU A 225 15.83 -9.41 -2.15
CA LEU A 225 16.55 -10.36 -3.00
C LEU A 225 16.29 -10.07 -4.48
N TRP A 226 15.04 -9.82 -4.87
CA TRP A 226 14.73 -9.40 -6.24
C TRP A 226 15.50 -8.13 -6.62
N ARG A 227 15.48 -7.10 -5.76
CA ARG A 227 16.22 -5.85 -6.01
C ARG A 227 17.71 -6.10 -6.25
N ILE A 228 18.33 -6.96 -5.44
CA ILE A 228 19.78 -7.26 -5.50
C ILE A 228 20.13 -8.10 -6.74
N PHE A 229 19.35 -9.13 -7.06
CA PHE A 229 19.69 -10.09 -8.12
C PHE A 229 19.18 -9.70 -9.51
N LEU A 230 18.01 -9.05 -9.59
CA LEU A 230 17.34 -8.75 -10.86
C LEU A 230 17.30 -7.25 -11.17
N GLY A 231 17.33 -6.39 -10.15
CA GLY A 231 17.40 -4.94 -10.35
C GLY A 231 16.07 -4.30 -10.80
N PRO A 232 16.11 -3.05 -11.31
CA PRO A 232 14.93 -2.30 -11.69
C PRO A 232 14.26 -2.86 -12.96
N ILE A 233 12.92 -2.72 -13.02
CA ILE A 233 12.11 -3.17 -14.17
C ILE A 233 12.37 -2.33 -15.42
N VAL A 234 12.74 -1.06 -15.24
CA VAL A 234 13.04 -0.12 -16.33
C VAL A 234 14.56 0.05 -16.43
N PRO A 235 15.16 -0.17 -17.62
CA PRO A 235 16.60 -0.01 -17.82
C PRO A 235 17.03 1.46 -17.62
N ASP A 236 18.22 1.66 -17.08
CA ASP A 236 18.75 2.98 -16.67
C ASP A 236 18.67 4.05 -17.77
N SER A 237 18.76 3.65 -19.05
CA SER A 237 18.58 4.55 -20.21
C SER A 237 17.22 5.27 -20.30
N LYS A 238 16.20 4.79 -19.59
CA LYS A 238 14.85 5.36 -19.55
C LYS A 238 14.46 5.89 -18.16
N GLN A 239 15.37 5.82 -17.19
CA GLN A 239 15.12 6.42 -15.88
C GLN A 239 15.22 7.94 -16.02
N CYS A 240 14.20 8.67 -15.57
CA CYS A 240 14.37 10.09 -15.31
C CYS A 240 15.52 10.26 -14.33
N LEU A 241 16.38 11.26 -14.52
CA LEU A 241 17.40 11.68 -13.55
C LEU A 241 16.72 11.94 -12.20
N GLN A 242 16.67 10.90 -11.36
CA GLN A 242 16.29 11.01 -9.96
C GLN A 242 17.58 11.39 -9.24
N PRO A 243 17.63 12.52 -8.51
CA PRO A 243 18.68 12.72 -7.54
C PRO A 243 18.63 11.49 -6.63
N GLY A 244 19.73 10.73 -6.59
CA GLY A 244 19.84 9.62 -5.65
C GLY A 244 19.57 10.08 -4.23
N LEU A 245 19.38 9.12 -3.32
CA LEU A 245 19.32 9.43 -1.89
C LEU A 245 20.52 10.32 -1.51
N PRO A 246 20.33 11.44 -0.80
CA PRO A 246 21.33 12.50 -0.66
C PRO A 246 22.65 12.07 0.02
N TRP A 247 22.71 10.86 0.57
CA TRP A 247 23.91 10.27 1.20
C TRP A 247 24.64 9.24 0.33
N PHE A 248 24.11 8.91 -0.86
CA PHE A 248 24.87 8.17 -1.87
C PHE A 248 25.42 9.18 -2.87
N PRO A 249 26.73 9.52 -2.82
CA PRO A 249 27.31 10.34 -3.86
C PRO A 249 27.17 9.58 -5.18
N ALA A 250 26.46 10.20 -6.13
CA ALA A 250 26.45 9.74 -7.50
C ALA A 250 27.90 9.79 -7.99
N LEU A 251 28.53 8.62 -8.16
CA LEU A 251 29.74 8.49 -8.95
C LEU A 251 29.34 8.78 -10.39
N ALA A 252 29.39 10.06 -10.75
CA ALA A 252 29.43 10.48 -12.13
C ALA A 252 30.74 9.91 -12.71
N ASN A 253 30.62 8.85 -13.49
CA ASN A 253 31.69 8.42 -14.38
C ASN A 253 31.87 9.53 -15.43
N GLU A 254 32.89 10.36 -15.24
CA GLU A 254 33.47 11.16 -16.31
C GLU A 254 34.22 10.21 -17.25
N THR A 255 33.70 10.07 -18.47
CA THR A 255 34.45 9.67 -19.66
C THR A 255 34.25 10.71 -20.74
#